data_AF-A0A8J4GDW9-F1
#
_entry.id   AF-A0A8J4GDW9-F1
#
_cell.length_a   1.000
_cell.length_b   1.000
_cell.length_c   1.000
_cell.angle_alpha   90.00
_cell.angle_beta   90.00
_cell.angle_gamma   90.00
#
_symmetry.space_group_name_H-M   'P 1'
#
loop_
_entity.id
_entity.type
_entity.pdbx_description
1 polymer ?
#
loop_
_entity_poly.entity_id
_entity_poly.type
_entity_poly.pdbx_seq_one_letter_code
_entity_poly.pdbx_strand_id
1 'polypeptide(L)'
;MASFGFHQRTASVTHVEERPGCSSRCLQIIQGHWHTPVHCARGVATASERPRVAPLRPSAASTDVVCFDDSHELKGRQAAAAPPAVDKVGVLLLNLGGPETLKDVKPFLFNLFADPEIIRLPQVVQFIQPLLATIISTLRAPKSAEGYKAIGGGSPLRKITDDQADALAAALKAKGQAANVYVGMRYWHPYTEEALEHIKRDGVTRLVILPLYPQFSISTSGSSLRLLESLFKSDRALKQLRHTVIPSWYQRRGYVCAMADLIVQELRKFKDVPSVELFFSAHGVPKSYVEEAGDPYKEEMEECVRLIMEEVRSRGFNNTHTLAYQSRVGPAEWLKPYTDDSIRELGRRGVKSLLAVPISFVSEHIETLEEIDMEYRELAEESGIHNWGRVPALNTNTAFINDLADAVLEALPYVGCLAGPTDSLVPLGDLEMLLQAYDRERRALPSPVVMWEWGWTKSAETWNGRIAMLAIIAILVLEASSGQSILKNLIWAE
;
A
#
# COMPACT_ATOMS: atom_id res chain seq x y z
N MET A 1 -58.15 24.48 22.13
CA MET A 1 -57.92 25.93 21.95
C MET A 1 -56.86 26.11 20.88
N ALA A 2 -57.02 27.08 19.96
CA ALA A 2 -56.08 27.55 18.91
C ALA A 2 -54.99 26.55 18.42
N SER A 3 -55.03 25.96 17.22
CA SER A 3 -55.39 26.47 15.88
C SER A 3 -54.56 27.67 15.42
N PHE A 4 -53.59 27.43 14.54
CA PHE A 4 -53.21 28.29 13.42
C PHE A 4 -52.52 27.45 12.34
N GLY A 5 -52.79 27.75 11.07
CA GLY A 5 -52.20 27.08 9.90
C GLY A 5 -52.17 28.00 8.69
N PHE A 6 -51.87 27.43 7.51
CA PHE A 6 -51.63 28.09 6.22
C PHE A 6 -50.32 28.92 6.14
N HIS A 7 -49.60 29.00 5.01
CA HIS A 7 -50.01 28.85 3.60
C HIS A 7 -49.10 27.93 2.76
N GLN A 8 -49.67 27.29 1.74
CA GLN A 8 -48.93 26.68 0.63
C GLN A 8 -48.46 27.75 -0.37
N ARG A 9 -47.37 27.46 -1.11
CA ARG A 9 -47.28 27.82 -2.53
C ARG A 9 -46.69 26.66 -3.34
N THR A 10 -47.44 26.27 -4.35
CA THR A 10 -47.05 25.33 -5.42
C THR A 10 -46.19 26.03 -6.46
N ALA A 11 -45.24 25.30 -7.05
CA ALA A 11 -44.61 25.65 -8.33
C ALA A 11 -44.77 24.46 -9.28
N SER A 12 -45.15 24.75 -10.53
CA SER A 12 -45.77 23.79 -11.45
C SER A 12 -44.78 23.10 -12.37
N VAL A 13 -44.99 21.80 -12.57
CA VAL A 13 -44.48 21.04 -13.73
C VAL A 13 -45.07 21.65 -15.01
N THR A 14 -44.24 21.89 -16.01
CA THR A 14 -44.69 22.08 -17.40
C THR A 14 -44.09 21.00 -18.28
N HIS A 15 -44.97 20.19 -18.87
CA HIS A 15 -44.65 19.26 -19.94
C HIS A 15 -44.13 20.01 -21.18
N VAL A 16 -43.24 19.37 -21.92
CA VAL A 16 -43.05 19.63 -23.35
C VAL A 16 -43.58 18.41 -24.10
N GLU A 17 -44.50 18.62 -25.04
CA GLU A 17 -45.13 17.56 -25.83
C GLU A 17 -44.17 16.99 -26.87
N GLU A 18 -44.15 15.66 -27.00
CA GLU A 18 -43.76 15.00 -28.25
C GLU A 18 -44.94 14.91 -29.21
N ARG A 19 -44.73 15.19 -30.51
CA ARG A 19 -45.55 14.63 -31.61
C ARG A 19 -44.69 14.28 -32.84
N PRO A 20 -45.10 13.29 -33.66
CA PRO A 20 -44.19 12.55 -34.55
C PRO A 20 -44.27 12.96 -36.04
N GLY A 21 -43.25 12.62 -36.84
CA GLY A 21 -43.25 12.93 -38.29
C GLY A 21 -42.12 12.37 -39.17
N CYS A 22 -42.16 11.07 -39.47
CA CYS A 22 -41.80 10.41 -40.75
C CYS A 22 -40.53 10.76 -41.60
N SER A 23 -39.76 9.69 -41.90
CA SER A 23 -39.18 9.33 -43.23
C SER A 23 -37.78 9.81 -43.69
N SER A 24 -36.84 8.84 -43.70
CA SER A 24 -35.93 8.45 -44.79
C SER A 24 -35.24 9.49 -45.72
N ARG A 25 -33.90 9.59 -45.62
CA ARG A 25 -32.85 9.35 -46.67
C ARG A 25 -31.48 9.75 -46.08
N CYS A 26 -30.49 8.86 -45.96
CA CYS A 26 -29.55 8.37 -46.98
C CYS A 26 -28.43 9.37 -47.37
N LEU A 27 -27.17 8.97 -47.13
CA LEU A 27 -25.89 9.51 -47.64
C LEU A 27 -25.48 10.97 -47.33
N GLN A 28 -24.40 11.13 -46.56
CA GLN A 28 -23.11 11.50 -47.17
C GLN A 28 -21.89 11.19 -46.27
N ILE A 29 -20.76 10.91 -46.94
CA ILE A 29 -19.47 10.53 -46.36
C ILE A 29 -18.58 11.79 -46.30
N ILE A 30 -17.91 12.04 -45.16
CA ILE A 30 -16.67 12.84 -45.14
C ILE A 30 -15.63 12.12 -44.28
N GLN A 31 -14.55 11.67 -44.92
CA GLN A 31 -13.31 11.26 -44.25
C GLN A 31 -12.36 12.45 -44.15
N GLY A 32 -11.65 12.59 -43.03
CA GLY A 32 -10.49 13.47 -42.90
C GLY A 32 -9.23 12.65 -42.66
N HIS A 33 -8.39 12.46 -43.69
CA HIS A 33 -7.11 11.77 -43.59
C HIS A 33 -6.00 12.71 -43.10
N TRP A 34 -5.10 12.21 -42.25
CA TRP A 34 -3.68 12.62 -42.26
C TRP A 34 -2.78 11.41 -41.96
N HIS A 35 -2.24 10.80 -43.01
CA HIS A 35 -1.08 9.92 -42.97
C HIS A 35 -0.12 10.35 -44.09
N THR A 36 1.15 10.57 -43.77
CA THR A 36 2.24 10.68 -44.74
C THR A 36 3.21 9.50 -44.54
N PRO A 37 3.56 8.74 -45.60
CA PRO A 37 4.28 7.48 -45.45
C PRO A 37 5.79 7.60 -45.71
N VAL A 38 6.52 6.61 -45.20
CA VAL A 38 7.89 6.29 -45.62
C VAL A 38 7.83 5.38 -46.86
N HIS A 39 8.58 5.70 -47.91
CA HIS A 39 8.96 4.71 -48.93
C HIS A 39 10.37 4.95 -49.46
N CYS A 40 11.19 3.90 -49.41
CA CYS A 40 12.47 3.81 -50.08
C CYS A 40 12.38 2.71 -51.14
N ALA A 41 12.80 2.99 -52.38
CA ALA A 41 12.61 2.10 -53.52
C ALA A 41 13.90 1.36 -53.90
N ARG A 42 13.77 0.10 -54.35
CA ARG A 42 14.86 -0.69 -54.95
C ARG A 42 14.86 -0.57 -56.47
N GLY A 43 16.03 -0.62 -57.09
CA GLY A 43 16.24 -0.88 -58.51
C GLY A 43 17.36 -1.93 -58.70
N VAL A 44 17.26 -2.77 -59.74
CA VAL A 44 18.15 -3.93 -59.98
C VAL A 44 18.55 -4.00 -61.46
N ALA A 45 19.86 -4.13 -61.74
CA ALA A 45 20.51 -4.60 -62.99
C ALA A 45 22.04 -4.33 -62.86
N THR A 46 23.03 -5.04 -63.43
CA THR A 46 23.15 -6.32 -64.18
C THR A 46 24.62 -6.82 -64.07
N ALA A 47 25.00 -7.94 -64.73
CA ALA A 47 26.20 -8.75 -64.42
C ALA A 47 27.49 -8.52 -65.27
N SER A 48 28.49 -9.40 -65.05
CA SER A 48 29.87 -9.47 -65.60
C SER A 48 30.89 -8.47 -64.99
N GLU A 49 32.18 -8.78 -64.77
CA GLU A 49 33.04 -9.87 -65.28
C GLU A 49 34.22 -10.15 -64.31
N ARG A 50 35.01 -11.23 -64.51
CA ARG A 50 36.27 -11.53 -63.75
C ARG A 50 37.49 -11.51 -64.69
N PRO A 51 38.71 -11.22 -64.17
CA PRO A 51 39.77 -12.24 -64.29
C PRO A 51 40.76 -12.32 -63.09
N ARG A 52 41.84 -13.11 -63.28
CA ARG A 52 42.94 -13.46 -62.33
C ARG A 52 44.33 -13.15 -62.99
N VAL A 53 45.52 -13.33 -62.40
CA VAL A 53 45.96 -13.99 -61.13
C VAL A 53 47.31 -13.44 -60.61
N ALA A 54 47.42 -13.19 -59.30
CA ALA A 54 48.63 -13.33 -58.45
C ALA A 54 49.95 -12.56 -58.85
N PRO A 55 51.14 -12.83 -58.25
CA PRO A 55 51.60 -11.99 -57.12
C PRO A 55 53.08 -11.55 -57.16
N LEU A 56 53.46 -10.50 -56.41
CA LEU A 56 54.88 -10.17 -56.15
C LEU A 56 55.17 -9.72 -54.70
N ARG A 57 56.24 -10.30 -54.15
CA ARG A 57 57.08 -9.91 -53.00
C ARG A 57 58.54 -10.00 -53.51
N PRO A 58 59.58 -9.53 -52.79
CA PRO A 58 59.65 -8.44 -51.81
C PRO A 58 60.77 -7.44 -52.19
N SER A 59 61.02 -6.40 -51.38
CA SER A 59 62.37 -5.81 -51.29
C SER A 59 62.61 -5.28 -49.88
N ALA A 60 63.77 -5.62 -49.32
CA ALA A 60 64.28 -5.03 -48.09
C ALA A 60 65.19 -3.84 -48.41
N ALA A 61 65.32 -2.91 -47.47
CA ALA A 61 66.46 -2.00 -47.38
C ALA A 61 66.70 -1.70 -45.89
N SER A 62 67.96 -1.82 -45.46
CA SER A 62 68.49 -1.11 -44.29
C SER A 62 68.65 0.38 -44.65
N THR A 63 69.03 1.32 -43.81
CA THR A 63 69.60 1.34 -42.44
C THR A 63 69.08 2.68 -41.83
N ASP A 64 69.07 2.97 -40.53
CA ASP A 64 70.21 3.22 -39.65
C ASP A 64 69.74 3.32 -38.20
N VAL A 65 70.62 3.00 -37.25
CA VAL A 65 70.41 3.25 -35.83
C VAL A 65 70.85 4.67 -35.50
N VAL A 66 69.92 5.49 -35.01
CA VAL A 66 70.25 6.71 -34.27
C VAL A 66 69.56 6.62 -32.91
N CYS A 67 70.36 6.35 -31.88
CA CYS A 67 69.90 6.42 -30.50
C CYS A 67 69.74 7.90 -30.13
N PHE A 68 68.51 8.33 -29.85
CA PHE A 68 68.26 9.51 -29.03
C PHE A 68 67.79 9.05 -27.65
N ASP A 69 68.49 9.52 -26.63
CA ASP A 69 68.15 9.34 -25.22
C ASP A 69 67.25 10.51 -24.82
N ASP A 70 65.96 10.26 -24.65
CA ASP A 70 65.00 11.24 -24.14
C ASP A 70 64.10 10.59 -23.09
N SER A 71 64.48 10.84 -21.84
CA SER A 71 63.64 10.58 -20.66
C SER A 71 62.48 11.59 -20.61
N HIS A 72 61.35 11.15 -20.02
CA HIS A 72 60.09 11.90 -19.82
C HIS A 72 59.16 12.11 -21.03
N GLU A 73 58.26 11.12 -21.26
CA GLU A 73 56.82 11.42 -21.42
C GLU A 73 55.94 10.18 -21.17
N LEU A 74 55.53 9.94 -19.92
CA LEU A 74 54.41 9.04 -19.61
C LEU A 74 53.08 9.76 -19.89
N LYS A 75 52.78 10.00 -21.17
CA LYS A 75 51.46 10.48 -21.59
C LYS A 75 50.40 9.45 -21.19
N GLY A 76 49.45 9.91 -20.38
CA GLY A 76 48.43 9.05 -19.79
C GLY A 76 47.62 8.32 -20.87
N ARG A 77 47.55 6.99 -20.75
CA ARG A 77 46.46 6.23 -21.39
C ARG A 77 45.15 6.78 -20.83
N GLN A 78 44.42 7.54 -21.62
CA GLN A 78 42.99 7.71 -21.39
C GLN A 78 42.40 6.29 -21.38
N ALA A 79 41.99 5.83 -20.20
CA ALA A 79 41.16 4.65 -20.12
C ALA A 79 39.93 4.92 -21.00
N ALA A 80 39.67 4.04 -21.96
CA ALA A 80 38.46 4.15 -22.78
C ALA A 80 37.28 4.23 -21.81
N ALA A 81 36.47 5.28 -21.97
CA ALA A 81 35.30 5.48 -21.11
C ALA A 81 34.48 4.18 -21.14
N ALA A 82 34.15 3.66 -19.96
CA ALA A 82 33.33 2.47 -19.86
C ALA A 82 32.04 2.69 -20.69
N PRO A 83 31.53 1.67 -21.40
CA PRO A 83 30.27 1.81 -22.10
C PRO A 83 29.21 2.33 -21.10
N PRO A 84 28.31 3.23 -21.53
CA PRO A 84 27.33 3.83 -20.62
C PRO A 84 26.62 2.71 -19.87
N ALA A 85 26.70 2.75 -18.55
CA ALA A 85 26.18 1.68 -17.70
C ALA A 85 24.70 1.48 -18.05
N VAL A 86 24.36 0.27 -18.52
CA VAL A 86 23.00 -0.07 -18.89
C VAL A 86 22.14 0.09 -17.63
N ASP A 87 21.13 0.96 -17.70
CA ASP A 87 20.26 1.24 -16.57
C ASP A 87 19.55 -0.05 -16.13
N LYS A 88 19.92 -0.58 -14.95
CA LYS A 88 19.28 -1.75 -14.36
C LYS A 88 18.16 -1.29 -13.44
N VAL A 89 16.93 -1.54 -13.87
CA VAL A 89 15.72 -1.18 -13.12
C VAL A 89 15.40 -2.24 -12.07
N GLY A 90 15.12 -1.78 -10.86
CA GLY A 90 14.54 -2.57 -9.78
C GLY A 90 13.19 -2.01 -9.34
N VAL A 91 12.32 -2.88 -8.84
CA VAL A 91 11.09 -2.51 -8.13
C VAL A 91 11.14 -3.13 -6.74
N LEU A 92 11.00 -2.34 -5.68
CA LEU A 92 10.92 -2.82 -4.31
C LEU A 92 9.46 -2.78 -3.84
N LEU A 93 8.85 -3.95 -3.72
CA LEU A 93 7.53 -4.13 -3.10
C LEU A 93 7.68 -4.09 -1.58
N LEU A 94 6.96 -3.18 -0.91
CA LEU A 94 6.92 -3.10 0.55
C LEU A 94 5.59 -3.65 1.08
N ASN A 95 5.65 -4.54 2.07
CA ASN A 95 4.47 -5.09 2.72
C ASN A 95 4.76 -5.42 4.20
N LEU A 96 3.75 -5.77 4.98
CA LEU A 96 3.85 -5.95 6.43
C LEU A 96 4.68 -7.20 6.80
N GLY A 97 4.54 -8.26 6.00
CA GLY A 97 4.99 -9.61 6.31
C GLY A 97 3.96 -10.38 7.13
N GLY A 98 4.23 -11.65 7.38
CA GLY A 98 3.40 -12.50 8.22
C GLY A 98 4.12 -13.79 8.58
N PRO A 99 3.80 -14.40 9.72
CA PRO A 99 4.49 -15.60 10.22
C PRO A 99 4.18 -16.79 9.31
N GLU A 100 5.22 -17.44 8.78
CA GLU A 100 5.06 -18.56 7.85
C GLU A 100 4.64 -19.86 8.57
N THR A 101 4.94 -19.99 9.87
CA THR A 101 4.49 -21.09 10.72
C THR A 101 3.98 -20.59 12.09
N LEU A 102 3.24 -21.45 12.79
CA LEU A 102 2.77 -21.17 14.17
C LEU A 102 3.89 -20.83 15.17
N LYS A 103 5.14 -21.26 14.93
CA LYS A 103 6.30 -20.93 15.78
C LYS A 103 6.75 -19.48 15.61
N ASP A 104 6.49 -18.91 14.45
CA ASP A 104 6.93 -17.58 14.03
C ASP A 104 6.01 -16.48 14.54
N VAL A 105 4.79 -16.83 14.97
CA VAL A 105 3.77 -15.89 15.45
C VAL A 105 4.29 -14.99 16.57
N LYS A 106 4.95 -15.54 17.60
CA LYS A 106 5.48 -14.71 18.69
C LYS A 106 6.64 -13.79 18.23
N PRO A 107 7.68 -14.27 17.52
CA PRO A 107 8.71 -13.42 16.92
C PRO A 107 8.14 -12.31 16.02
N PHE A 108 7.20 -12.63 15.14
CA PHE A 108 6.52 -11.67 14.27
C PHE A 108 5.78 -10.58 15.07
N LEU A 109 4.98 -10.97 16.07
CA LEU A 109 4.27 -10.03 16.94
C LEU A 109 5.24 -9.18 17.77
N PHE A 110 6.39 -9.72 18.18
CA PHE A 110 7.43 -8.95 18.84
C PHE A 110 7.97 -7.85 17.92
N ASN A 111 8.32 -8.17 16.68
CA ASN A 111 8.79 -7.20 15.69
C ASN A 111 7.75 -6.10 15.43
N LEU A 112 6.47 -6.48 15.28
CA LEU A 112 5.35 -5.56 15.06
C LEU A 112 5.16 -4.58 16.23
N PHE A 113 5.14 -5.06 17.48
CA PHE A 113 4.94 -4.21 18.65
C PHE A 113 6.21 -3.48 19.12
N ALA A 114 7.40 -3.91 18.67
CA ALA A 114 8.64 -3.20 18.88
C ALA A 114 8.76 -1.95 17.99
N ASP A 115 7.93 -1.80 16.97
CA ASP A 115 7.93 -0.63 16.09
C ASP A 115 7.36 0.61 16.80
N PRO A 116 8.13 1.70 16.96
CA PRO A 116 7.61 2.96 17.50
C PRO A 116 6.50 3.58 16.63
N GLU A 117 6.38 3.21 15.35
CA GLU A 117 5.34 3.72 14.46
C GLU A 117 3.96 3.07 14.67
N ILE A 118 3.95 1.86 15.27
CA ILE A 118 2.74 1.09 15.63
C ILE A 118 2.33 1.37 17.07
N ILE A 119 3.27 1.34 18.02
CA ILE A 119 3.03 1.76 19.40
C ILE A 119 3.88 3.01 19.68
N ARG A 120 3.28 4.18 19.45
CA ARG A 120 3.89 5.49 19.64
C ARG A 120 3.98 5.85 21.13
N LEU A 121 5.05 5.41 21.78
CA LEU A 121 5.42 5.90 23.10
C LEU A 121 6.12 7.28 23.01
N PRO A 122 5.94 8.19 23.98
CA PRO A 122 6.72 9.42 24.07
C PRO A 122 8.23 9.11 24.13
N GLN A 123 9.07 9.91 23.45
CA GLN A 123 10.52 9.68 23.34
C GLN A 123 11.21 9.42 24.69
N VAL A 124 10.80 10.13 25.75
CA VAL A 124 11.31 9.99 27.12
C VAL A 124 11.12 8.59 27.73
N VAL A 125 10.19 7.79 27.22
CA VAL A 125 9.92 6.40 27.65
C VAL A 125 10.11 5.38 26.52
N GLN A 126 10.62 5.78 25.35
CA GLN A 126 10.80 4.86 24.21
C GLN A 126 11.76 3.70 24.52
N PHE A 127 12.63 3.83 25.53
CA PHE A 127 13.52 2.76 25.98
C PHE A 127 12.78 1.54 26.57
N ILE A 128 11.51 1.67 27.02
CA ILE A 128 10.71 0.52 27.48
C ILE A 128 10.00 -0.24 26.35
N GLN A 129 10.08 0.23 25.09
CA GLN A 129 9.44 -0.39 23.93
C GLN A 129 9.74 -1.90 23.80
N PRO A 130 10.99 -2.41 23.93
CA PRO A 130 11.27 -3.83 23.74
C PRO A 130 10.67 -4.70 24.86
N LEU A 131 10.60 -4.16 26.09
CA LEU A 131 9.94 -4.84 27.21
C LEU A 131 8.43 -4.93 26.99
N LEU A 132 7.81 -3.82 26.57
CA LEU A 132 6.39 -3.76 26.24
C LEU A 132 6.06 -4.73 25.09
N ALA A 133 6.84 -4.72 24.02
CA ALA A 133 6.70 -5.64 22.89
C ALA A 133 6.84 -7.11 23.32
N THR A 134 7.78 -7.43 24.22
CA THR A 134 7.94 -8.79 24.78
C THR A 134 6.70 -9.24 25.55
N ILE A 135 6.12 -8.36 26.38
CA ILE A 135 4.92 -8.66 27.16
C ILE A 135 3.71 -8.84 26.24
N ILE A 136 3.44 -7.86 25.36
CA ILE A 136 2.28 -7.89 24.45
C ILE A 136 2.36 -9.10 23.50
N SER A 137 3.51 -9.36 22.87
CA SER A 137 3.68 -10.51 21.97
C SER A 137 3.50 -11.84 22.69
N THR A 138 3.98 -11.98 23.94
CA THR A 138 3.80 -13.20 24.73
C THR A 138 2.33 -13.43 25.10
N LEU A 139 1.60 -12.38 25.47
CA LEU A 139 0.17 -12.47 25.81
C LEU A 139 -0.71 -12.71 24.58
N ARG A 140 -0.35 -12.17 23.41
CA ARG A 140 -1.14 -12.27 22.17
C ARG A 140 -0.84 -13.49 21.31
N ALA A 141 0.35 -14.08 21.43
CA ALA A 141 0.76 -15.20 20.61
C ALA A 141 -0.20 -16.41 20.65
N PRO A 142 -0.79 -16.81 21.80
CA PRO A 142 -1.75 -17.92 21.83
C PRO A 142 -2.98 -17.71 20.94
N LYS A 143 -3.76 -16.63 21.15
CA LYS A 143 -4.94 -16.34 20.31
C LYS A 143 -4.54 -16.17 18.84
N SER A 144 -3.45 -15.46 18.58
CA SER A 144 -2.99 -15.23 17.20
C SER A 144 -2.59 -16.52 16.50
N ALA A 145 -1.97 -17.48 17.23
CA ALA A 145 -1.61 -18.78 16.69
C ALA A 145 -2.84 -19.69 16.46
N GLU A 146 -3.93 -19.51 17.21
CA GLU A 146 -5.20 -20.19 16.94
C GLU A 146 -5.81 -19.70 15.61
N GLY A 147 -5.85 -18.38 15.37
CA GLY A 147 -6.28 -17.82 14.08
C GLY A 147 -5.39 -18.27 12.92
N TYR A 148 -4.06 -18.20 13.06
CA TYR A 148 -3.14 -18.73 12.04
C TYR A 148 -3.31 -20.24 11.82
N LYS A 149 -3.67 -21.02 12.84
CA LYS A 149 -3.94 -22.46 12.72
C LYS A 149 -5.24 -22.73 11.96
N ALA A 150 -6.28 -21.92 12.16
CA ALA A 150 -7.55 -22.04 11.45
C ALA A 150 -7.38 -21.87 9.92
N ILE A 151 -6.50 -20.97 9.50
CA ILE A 151 -6.24 -20.66 8.08
C ILE A 151 -5.17 -21.55 7.40
N GLY A 152 -4.68 -22.60 8.08
CA GLY A 152 -3.72 -23.57 7.51
C GLY A 152 -2.34 -23.63 8.17
N GLY A 153 -2.09 -22.86 9.23
CA GLY A 153 -0.87 -22.95 10.05
C GLY A 153 0.14 -21.81 9.90
N GLY A 154 -0.16 -20.81 9.07
CA GLY A 154 0.72 -19.66 8.78
C GLY A 154 0.04 -18.65 7.84
N SER A 155 0.70 -17.51 7.62
CA SER A 155 0.21 -16.45 6.75
C SER A 155 0.51 -16.75 5.27
N PRO A 156 -0.49 -16.77 4.37
CA PRO A 156 -0.25 -16.92 2.94
C PRO A 156 0.32 -15.64 2.30
N LEU A 157 0.28 -14.50 3.00
CA LEU A 157 0.70 -13.18 2.52
C LEU A 157 2.07 -13.19 1.84
N ARG A 158 3.06 -13.86 2.43
CA ARG A 158 4.42 -13.91 1.89
C ARG A 158 4.47 -14.61 0.54
N LYS A 159 3.89 -15.81 0.44
CA LYS A 159 3.84 -16.56 -0.82
C LYS A 159 3.08 -15.78 -1.91
N ILE A 160 1.96 -15.15 -1.55
CA ILE A 160 1.17 -14.33 -2.49
C ILE A 160 1.96 -13.10 -2.95
N THR A 161 2.74 -12.48 -2.06
CA THR A 161 3.58 -11.32 -2.40
C THR A 161 4.74 -11.71 -3.33
N ASP A 162 5.34 -12.88 -3.14
CA ASP A 162 6.33 -13.43 -4.07
C ASP A 162 5.68 -13.76 -5.43
N ASP A 163 4.50 -14.38 -5.45
CA ASP A 163 3.73 -14.63 -6.70
C ASP A 163 3.35 -13.31 -7.41
N GLN A 164 3.04 -12.25 -6.67
CA GLN A 164 2.77 -10.90 -7.18
C GLN A 164 4.04 -10.26 -7.77
N ALA A 165 5.21 -10.46 -7.15
CA ALA A 165 6.49 -9.97 -7.64
C ALA A 165 6.85 -10.61 -9.00
N ASP A 166 6.70 -11.94 -9.12
CA ASP A 166 6.91 -12.68 -10.37
C ASP A 166 5.92 -12.23 -11.47
N ALA A 167 4.64 -12.07 -11.12
CA ALA A 167 3.61 -11.61 -12.05
C ALA A 167 3.87 -10.17 -12.53
N LEU A 168 4.31 -9.28 -11.65
CA LEU A 168 4.69 -7.90 -11.97
C LEU A 168 5.94 -7.85 -12.87
N ALA A 169 6.96 -8.66 -12.58
CA ALA A 169 8.15 -8.78 -13.42
C ALA A 169 7.80 -9.26 -14.84
N ALA A 170 6.89 -10.23 -14.95
CA ALA A 170 6.38 -10.72 -16.23
C ALA A 170 5.58 -9.64 -16.99
N ALA A 171 4.71 -8.88 -16.30
CA ALA A 171 3.91 -7.81 -16.89
C ALA A 171 4.78 -6.64 -17.39
N LEU A 172 5.76 -6.20 -16.60
CA LEU A 172 6.74 -5.18 -17.00
C LEU A 172 7.53 -5.61 -18.23
N LYS A 173 8.01 -6.87 -18.24
CA LYS A 173 8.73 -7.44 -19.39
C LYS A 173 7.84 -7.51 -20.65
N ALA A 174 6.56 -7.88 -20.51
CA ALA A 174 5.61 -7.89 -21.62
C ALA A 174 5.33 -6.47 -22.17
N LYS A 175 5.37 -5.44 -21.31
CA LYS A 175 5.29 -4.02 -21.67
C LYS A 175 6.63 -3.42 -22.13
N GLY A 176 7.68 -4.24 -22.29
CA GLY A 176 8.98 -3.83 -22.85
C GLY A 176 10.03 -3.36 -21.84
N GLN A 177 9.72 -3.35 -20.54
CA GLN A 177 10.65 -2.96 -19.48
C GLN A 177 11.16 -4.19 -18.72
N ALA A 178 12.42 -4.55 -18.91
CA ALA A 178 13.07 -5.52 -18.02
C ALA A 178 13.33 -4.87 -16.65
N ALA A 179 12.86 -5.48 -15.58
CA ALA A 179 13.07 -5.04 -14.20
C ALA A 179 13.20 -6.25 -13.28
N ASN A 180 14.06 -6.16 -12.26
CA ASN A 180 14.08 -7.12 -11.15
C ASN A 180 13.08 -6.64 -10.09
N VAL A 181 12.20 -7.52 -9.61
CA VAL A 181 11.24 -7.19 -8.53
C VAL A 181 11.71 -7.85 -7.24
N TYR A 182 11.72 -7.09 -6.15
CA TYR A 182 12.20 -7.48 -4.83
C TYR A 182 11.08 -7.31 -3.81
N VAL A 183 11.01 -8.20 -2.83
CA VAL A 183 10.02 -8.15 -1.75
C VAL A 183 10.73 -7.78 -0.44
N GLY A 184 10.33 -6.65 0.15
CA GLY A 184 10.78 -6.17 1.46
C GLY A 184 9.61 -6.16 2.45
N MET A 185 9.72 -7.00 3.47
CA MET A 185 8.72 -7.14 4.52
C MET A 185 9.13 -6.35 5.77
N ARG A 186 8.17 -5.69 6.43
CA ARG A 186 8.45 -4.79 7.55
C ARG A 186 8.74 -5.51 8.88
N TYR A 187 8.07 -6.63 9.14
CA TYR A 187 8.15 -7.38 10.42
C TYR A 187 8.45 -8.87 10.28
N TRP A 188 8.59 -9.39 9.07
CA TRP A 188 8.99 -10.78 8.79
C TRP A 188 9.98 -10.87 7.63
N HIS A 189 10.42 -12.08 7.28
CA HIS A 189 11.34 -12.29 6.16
C HIS A 189 10.63 -12.26 4.78
N PRO A 190 11.28 -11.73 3.73
CA PRO A 190 12.62 -11.15 3.72
C PRO A 190 12.51 -9.71 4.23
N TYR A 191 13.30 -9.35 5.24
CA TYR A 191 13.25 -7.97 5.74
C TYR A 191 13.65 -6.99 4.64
N THR A 192 13.16 -5.76 4.74
CA THR A 192 13.52 -4.65 3.82
C THR A 192 15.04 -4.53 3.63
N GLU A 193 15.81 -4.74 4.69
CA GLU A 193 17.27 -4.82 4.71
C GLU A 193 17.82 -5.93 3.80
N GLU A 194 17.25 -7.13 3.84
CA GLU A 194 17.64 -8.27 3.00
C GLU A 194 17.32 -8.02 1.52
N ALA A 195 16.19 -7.37 1.24
CA ALA A 195 15.81 -6.94 -0.11
C ALA A 195 16.80 -5.89 -0.66
N LEU A 196 17.22 -4.93 0.15
CA LEU A 196 18.21 -3.92 -0.21
C LEU A 196 19.61 -4.51 -0.45
N GLU A 197 20.00 -5.54 0.29
CA GLU A 197 21.22 -6.31 0.00
C GLU A 197 21.16 -6.98 -1.38
N HIS A 198 20.00 -7.54 -1.78
CA HIS A 198 19.82 -8.08 -3.13
C HIS A 198 19.88 -6.99 -4.21
N ILE A 199 19.20 -5.86 -4.00
CA ILE A 199 19.24 -4.68 -4.90
C ILE A 199 20.69 -4.19 -5.12
N LYS A 200 21.50 -4.14 -4.04
CA LYS A 200 22.94 -3.80 -4.12
C LYS A 200 23.75 -4.85 -4.88
N ARG A 201 23.62 -6.14 -4.55
CA ARG A 201 24.33 -7.24 -5.22
C ARG A 201 24.03 -7.31 -6.72
N ASP A 202 22.79 -7.00 -7.09
CA ASP A 202 22.36 -6.96 -8.48
C ASP A 202 22.88 -5.74 -9.25
N GLY A 203 23.34 -4.68 -8.59
CA GLY A 203 23.78 -3.45 -9.25
C GLY A 203 22.63 -2.66 -9.88
N VAL A 204 21.47 -2.60 -9.22
CA VAL A 204 20.34 -1.75 -9.64
C VAL A 204 20.78 -0.28 -9.66
N THR A 205 20.44 0.46 -10.71
CA THR A 205 20.79 1.89 -10.89
C THR A 205 19.59 2.84 -10.82
N ARG A 206 18.37 2.27 -10.87
CA ARG A 206 17.07 2.96 -10.80
C ARG A 206 16.08 2.09 -10.03
N LEU A 207 15.56 2.58 -8.91
CA LEU A 207 14.62 1.85 -8.06
C LEU A 207 13.24 2.54 -8.02
N VAL A 208 12.17 1.78 -8.27
CA VAL A 208 10.80 2.21 -7.92
C VAL A 208 10.41 1.54 -6.61
N ILE A 209 9.99 2.31 -5.62
CA ILE A 209 9.51 1.82 -4.32
C ILE A 209 7.98 1.84 -4.35
N LEU A 210 7.37 0.68 -4.12
CA LEU A 210 5.92 0.47 -4.25
C LEU A 210 5.40 -0.31 -3.03
N PRO A 211 4.85 0.37 -2.01
CA PRO A 211 4.09 -0.29 -0.95
C PRO A 211 2.83 -0.94 -1.52
N LEU A 212 2.54 -2.16 -1.10
CA LEU A 212 1.34 -2.93 -1.49
C LEU A 212 0.10 -2.56 -0.66
N TYR A 213 0.04 -1.31 -0.20
CA TYR A 213 -1.13 -0.69 0.43
C TYR A 213 -1.69 0.34 -0.56
N PRO A 214 -2.94 0.21 -1.04
CA PRO A 214 -3.53 1.17 -1.97
C PRO A 214 -3.65 2.56 -1.34
N GLN A 215 -4.02 2.60 -0.06
CA GLN A 215 -4.11 3.80 0.76
C GLN A 215 -2.84 3.93 1.63
N PHE A 216 -2.28 5.13 1.70
CA PHE A 216 -1.19 5.46 2.61
C PHE A 216 -1.74 5.52 4.04
N SER A 217 -1.04 4.86 4.97
CA SER A 217 -1.08 5.20 6.39
C SER A 217 0.32 5.45 6.92
N ILE A 218 0.43 6.35 7.89
CA ILE A 218 1.65 6.58 8.65
C ILE A 218 2.12 5.29 9.34
N SER A 219 1.18 4.38 9.68
CA SER A 219 1.43 3.08 10.32
C SER A 219 1.96 1.99 9.38
N THR A 220 1.65 2.04 8.08
CA THR A 220 1.96 0.97 7.11
C THR A 220 3.05 1.40 6.12
N SER A 221 2.68 2.15 5.08
CA SER A 221 3.59 2.78 4.13
C SER A 221 4.57 3.69 4.86
N GLY A 222 4.09 4.55 5.77
CA GLY A 222 4.93 5.48 6.52
C GLY A 222 6.04 4.81 7.34
N SER A 223 5.74 3.71 8.06
CA SER A 223 6.75 2.96 8.80
C SER A 223 7.81 2.34 7.87
N SER A 224 7.37 1.73 6.77
CA SER A 224 8.26 1.08 5.80
C SER A 224 9.17 2.10 5.09
N LEU A 225 8.63 3.29 4.79
CA LEU A 225 9.35 4.39 4.15
C LEU A 225 10.33 5.07 5.12
N ARG A 226 10.01 5.25 6.41
CA ARG A 226 10.95 5.75 7.42
C ARG A 226 12.10 4.78 7.71
N LEU A 227 11.84 3.46 7.66
CA LEU A 227 12.91 2.46 7.70
C LEU A 227 13.85 2.61 6.49
N LEU A 228 13.30 2.68 5.28
CA LEU A 228 14.09 2.91 4.06
C LEU A 228 14.91 4.19 4.13
N GLU A 229 14.35 5.28 4.64
CA GLU A 229 15.04 6.56 4.77
C GLU A 229 16.27 6.43 5.68
N SER A 230 16.15 5.74 6.80
CA SER A 230 17.27 5.45 7.72
C SER A 230 18.35 4.57 7.06
N LEU A 231 17.95 3.55 6.29
CA LEU A 231 18.86 2.65 5.57
C LEU A 231 19.59 3.39 4.43
N PHE A 232 18.88 4.24 3.68
CA PHE A 232 19.49 5.12 2.67
C PHE A 232 20.40 6.18 3.31
N LYS A 233 20.06 6.73 4.48
CA LYS A 233 20.90 7.69 5.20
C LYS A 233 22.13 7.07 5.88
N SER A 234 22.16 5.75 6.09
CA SER A 234 23.31 5.04 6.70
C SER A 234 24.24 4.36 5.68
N ASP A 235 23.72 3.77 4.60
CA ASP A 235 24.53 3.04 3.61
C ASP A 235 25.03 3.93 2.45
N ARG A 236 26.35 3.95 2.20
CA ARG A 236 26.97 4.77 1.15
C ARG A 236 26.56 4.38 -0.28
N ALA A 237 26.34 3.11 -0.56
CA ALA A 237 25.90 2.64 -1.88
C ALA A 237 24.43 3.03 -2.11
N LEU A 238 23.57 2.88 -1.09
CA LEU A 238 22.16 3.26 -1.20
C LEU A 238 21.96 4.78 -1.37
N LYS A 239 22.83 5.63 -0.79
CA LYS A 239 22.82 7.09 -1.07
C LYS A 239 22.97 7.46 -2.54
N GLN A 240 23.58 6.60 -3.34
CA GLN A 240 23.81 6.83 -4.77
C GLN A 240 22.71 6.20 -5.64
N LEU A 241 21.81 5.41 -5.04
CA LEU A 241 20.71 4.78 -5.73
C LEU A 241 19.60 5.81 -6.03
N ARG A 242 19.49 6.20 -7.29
CA ARG A 242 18.33 6.96 -7.78
C ARG A 242 17.08 6.13 -7.53
N HIS A 243 16.10 6.72 -6.85
CA HIS A 243 14.83 6.07 -6.58
C HIS A 243 13.66 7.04 -6.78
N THR A 244 12.44 6.50 -6.72
CA THR A 244 11.19 7.24 -6.60
C THR A 244 10.20 6.40 -5.78
N VAL A 245 9.24 7.03 -5.14
CA VAL A 245 8.20 6.37 -4.32
C VAL A 245 6.84 6.56 -4.97
N ILE A 246 6.07 5.46 -5.04
CA ILE A 246 4.62 5.47 -5.27
C ILE A 246 3.97 5.32 -3.88
N PRO A 247 3.45 6.40 -3.24
CA PRO A 247 3.08 6.37 -1.82
C PRO A 247 1.70 5.74 -1.55
N SER A 248 0.75 6.06 -2.43
CA SER A 248 -0.63 5.59 -2.49
C SER A 248 -1.06 5.54 -3.95
N TRP A 249 -2.05 4.69 -4.24
CA TRP A 249 -2.51 4.37 -5.59
C TRP A 249 -3.97 3.89 -5.63
N TYR A 250 -4.73 4.11 -4.57
CA TYR A 250 -6.15 3.71 -4.44
C TYR A 250 -7.06 4.28 -5.54
N GLN A 251 -6.74 5.44 -6.11
CA GLN A 251 -7.53 6.05 -7.19
C GLN A 251 -7.22 5.49 -8.60
N ARG A 252 -6.26 4.56 -8.73
CA ARG A 252 -5.89 4.03 -10.05
C ARG A 252 -7.04 3.29 -10.71
N ARG A 253 -7.29 3.61 -11.98
CA ARG A 253 -8.41 3.09 -12.76
C ARG A 253 -8.39 1.55 -12.85
N GLY A 254 -7.22 0.94 -13.01
CA GLY A 254 -7.11 -0.52 -13.12
C GLY A 254 -7.45 -1.24 -11.81
N TYR A 255 -6.90 -0.79 -10.68
CA TYR A 255 -7.25 -1.26 -9.34
C TYR A 255 -8.75 -1.10 -9.04
N VAL A 256 -9.33 0.09 -9.26
CA VAL A 256 -10.76 0.37 -9.05
C VAL A 256 -11.63 -0.57 -9.91
N CYS A 257 -11.29 -0.74 -11.19
CA CYS A 257 -11.99 -1.67 -12.09
C CYS A 257 -11.86 -3.13 -11.64
N ALA A 258 -10.69 -3.57 -11.18
CA ALA A 258 -10.46 -4.95 -10.74
C ALA A 258 -11.22 -5.27 -9.44
N MET A 259 -11.27 -4.33 -8.48
CA MET A 259 -12.11 -4.47 -7.29
C MET A 259 -13.59 -4.53 -7.65
N ALA A 260 -14.06 -3.66 -8.55
CA ALA A 260 -15.43 -3.70 -9.04
C ALA A 260 -15.76 -4.99 -9.82
N ASP A 261 -14.80 -5.60 -10.53
CA ASP A 261 -14.99 -6.89 -11.21
C ASP A 261 -15.24 -8.00 -10.20
N LEU A 262 -14.43 -8.08 -9.14
CA LEU A 262 -14.60 -9.07 -8.07
C LEU A 262 -15.90 -8.84 -7.29
N ILE A 263 -16.24 -7.60 -6.94
CA ILE A 263 -17.53 -7.26 -6.30
C ILE A 263 -18.71 -7.71 -7.16
N VAL A 264 -18.72 -7.38 -8.45
CA VAL A 264 -19.80 -7.77 -9.38
C VAL A 264 -19.87 -9.28 -9.59
N GLN A 265 -18.72 -9.98 -9.60
CA GLN A 265 -18.67 -11.44 -9.68
C GLN A 265 -19.32 -12.10 -8.46
N GLU A 266 -19.02 -11.62 -7.25
CA GLU A 266 -19.58 -12.18 -6.01
C GLU A 266 -21.05 -11.78 -5.81
N LEU A 267 -21.43 -10.54 -6.13
CA LEU A 267 -22.83 -10.09 -6.11
C LEU A 267 -23.75 -11.02 -6.93
N ARG A 268 -23.31 -11.45 -8.12
CA ARG A 268 -24.05 -12.36 -9.00
C ARG A 268 -24.31 -13.76 -8.42
N LYS A 269 -23.66 -14.14 -7.31
CA LYS A 269 -23.92 -15.41 -6.62
C LYS A 269 -25.12 -15.33 -5.67
N PHE A 270 -25.55 -14.14 -5.29
CA PHE A 270 -26.74 -13.93 -4.46
C PHE A 270 -28.02 -14.10 -5.28
N LYS A 271 -29.06 -14.68 -4.67
CA LYS A 271 -30.37 -14.88 -5.33
C LYS A 271 -31.12 -13.57 -5.57
N ASP A 272 -31.01 -12.65 -4.63
CA ASP A 272 -31.65 -11.33 -4.64
C ASP A 272 -30.57 -10.25 -4.59
N VAL A 273 -29.92 -10.00 -5.73
CA VAL A 273 -28.77 -9.10 -5.84
C VAL A 273 -29.08 -7.68 -5.35
N PRO A 274 -30.24 -7.06 -5.66
CA PRO A 274 -30.53 -5.69 -5.23
C PRO A 274 -30.64 -5.48 -3.71
N SER A 275 -30.88 -6.53 -2.91
CA SER A 275 -30.97 -6.43 -1.44
C SER A 275 -29.66 -6.71 -0.70
N VAL A 276 -28.57 -6.98 -1.42
CA VAL A 276 -27.25 -7.20 -0.81
C VAL A 276 -26.64 -5.86 -0.37
N GLU A 277 -26.30 -5.76 0.91
CA GLU A 277 -25.46 -4.68 1.44
C GLU A 277 -23.99 -4.96 1.11
N LEU A 278 -23.30 -4.01 0.47
CA LEU A 278 -21.86 -4.06 0.27
C LEU A 278 -21.14 -3.54 1.51
N PHE A 279 -20.44 -4.41 2.23
CA PHE A 279 -19.82 -4.09 3.50
C PHE A 279 -18.30 -3.99 3.35
N PHE A 280 -17.79 -2.78 3.17
CA PHE A 280 -16.35 -2.52 3.10
C PHE A 280 -15.75 -2.60 4.50
N SER A 281 -14.86 -3.58 4.71
CA SER A 281 -14.12 -3.72 5.96
C SER A 281 -12.67 -3.31 5.75
N ALA A 282 -12.29 -2.23 6.43
CA ALA A 282 -10.96 -1.65 6.42
C ALA A 282 -10.28 -1.86 7.77
N HIS A 283 -8.98 -2.13 7.80
CA HIS A 283 -8.24 -2.16 9.07
C HIS A 283 -8.38 -0.82 9.78
N GLY A 284 -8.70 -0.83 11.07
CA GLY A 284 -8.83 0.40 11.85
C GLY A 284 -7.47 1.06 12.11
N VAL A 285 -7.49 2.35 12.43
CA VAL A 285 -6.32 3.06 12.98
C VAL A 285 -6.70 3.78 14.27
N PRO A 286 -5.75 4.03 15.19
CA PRO A 286 -5.99 4.91 16.32
C PRO A 286 -6.46 6.28 15.82
N LYS A 287 -7.52 6.82 16.44
CA LYS A 287 -8.13 8.09 16.02
C LYS A 287 -7.14 9.26 16.04
N SER A 288 -6.20 9.25 16.99
CA SER A 288 -5.12 10.23 17.07
C SER A 288 -4.16 10.22 15.87
N TYR A 289 -4.08 9.14 15.08
CA TYR A 289 -3.26 9.14 13.87
C TYR A 289 -3.87 10.08 12.84
N VAL A 290 -5.19 10.01 12.65
CA VAL A 290 -5.93 10.90 11.74
C VAL A 290 -5.99 12.33 12.32
N GLU A 291 -6.45 12.50 13.56
CA GLU A 291 -6.75 13.83 14.13
C GLU A 291 -5.52 14.60 14.65
N GLU A 292 -4.50 13.92 15.21
CA GLU A 292 -3.33 14.57 15.83
C GLU A 292 -2.05 14.46 14.99
N ALA A 293 -1.96 13.47 14.10
CA ALA A 293 -0.78 13.23 13.27
C ALA A 293 -0.98 13.46 11.77
N GLY A 294 -2.21 13.76 11.31
CA GLY A 294 -2.51 14.03 9.90
C GLY A 294 -2.42 12.80 9.00
N ASP A 295 -2.78 11.62 9.49
CA ASP A 295 -2.78 10.39 8.68
C ASP A 295 -3.90 10.43 7.62
N PRO A 296 -3.58 10.47 6.30
CA PRO A 296 -4.57 10.64 5.24
C PRO A 296 -5.41 9.39 4.99
N TYR A 297 -5.08 8.25 5.64
CA TYR A 297 -5.71 6.95 5.45
C TYR A 297 -7.24 6.98 5.45
N LYS A 298 -7.87 7.77 6.32
CA LYS A 298 -9.34 7.90 6.38
C LYS A 298 -9.89 8.50 5.08
N GLU A 299 -9.28 9.58 4.60
CA GLU A 299 -9.75 10.32 3.42
C GLU A 299 -9.49 9.51 2.14
N GLU A 300 -8.30 8.92 2.01
CA GLU A 300 -7.98 8.00 0.91
C GLU A 300 -8.88 6.75 0.90
N MET A 301 -9.25 6.21 2.08
CA MET A 301 -10.15 5.06 2.18
C MET A 301 -11.59 5.41 1.78
N GLU A 302 -12.12 6.53 2.27
CA GLU A 302 -13.47 7.00 1.92
C GLU A 302 -13.59 7.31 0.41
N GLU A 303 -12.57 7.95 -0.17
CA GLU A 303 -12.49 8.22 -1.61
C GLU A 303 -12.33 6.91 -2.44
N CYS A 304 -11.48 5.97 -1.99
CA CYS A 304 -11.34 4.65 -2.60
C CYS A 304 -12.68 3.91 -2.68
N VAL A 305 -13.45 3.90 -1.59
CA VAL A 305 -14.79 3.27 -1.55
C VAL A 305 -15.76 4.01 -2.48
N ARG A 306 -15.72 5.35 -2.53
CA ARG A 306 -16.54 6.15 -3.46
C ARG A 306 -16.28 5.76 -4.91
N LEU A 307 -15.01 5.72 -5.32
CA LEU A 307 -14.58 5.40 -6.69
C LEU A 307 -14.97 3.97 -7.09
N ILE A 308 -14.78 3.00 -6.21
CA ILE A 308 -15.21 1.61 -6.44
C ILE A 308 -16.74 1.52 -6.56
N MET A 309 -17.48 2.20 -5.69
CA MET A 309 -18.95 2.20 -5.75
C MET A 309 -19.49 2.90 -7.01
N GLU A 310 -18.81 3.91 -7.53
CA GLU A 310 -19.17 4.53 -8.82
C GLU A 310 -18.91 3.60 -10.00
N GLU A 311 -17.82 2.85 -9.98
CA GLU A 311 -17.53 1.82 -11.00
C GLU A 311 -18.48 0.61 -10.90
N VAL A 312 -18.92 0.21 -9.70
CA VAL A 312 -19.96 -0.82 -9.50
C VAL A 312 -21.32 -0.33 -10.04
N ARG A 313 -21.68 0.93 -9.79
CA ARG A 313 -22.92 1.54 -10.34
C ARG A 313 -22.88 1.69 -11.86
N SER A 314 -21.74 2.06 -12.45
CA SER A 314 -21.59 2.19 -13.91
C SER A 314 -21.84 0.87 -14.64
N ARG A 315 -21.66 -0.26 -13.95
CA ARG A 315 -21.93 -1.63 -14.41
C ARG A 315 -23.35 -2.12 -14.14
N GLY A 316 -24.23 -1.26 -13.63
CA GLY A 316 -25.66 -1.53 -13.40
C GLY A 316 -26.03 -2.03 -12.00
N PHE A 317 -25.12 -1.99 -11.03
CA PHE A 317 -25.36 -2.48 -9.66
C PHE A 317 -25.53 -1.30 -8.69
N ASN A 318 -26.76 -1.06 -8.25
CA ASN A 318 -27.14 0.08 -7.39
C ASN A 318 -27.29 -0.31 -5.91
N ASN A 319 -26.45 -1.23 -5.44
CA ASN A 319 -26.44 -1.71 -4.06
C ASN A 319 -26.12 -0.58 -3.05
N THR A 320 -26.72 -0.68 -1.86
CA THR A 320 -26.29 0.11 -0.70
C THR A 320 -24.95 -0.39 -0.17
N HIS A 321 -24.24 0.48 0.55
CA HIS A 321 -22.93 0.14 1.09
C HIS A 321 -22.67 0.81 2.44
N THR A 322 -21.83 0.15 3.24
CA THR A 322 -21.34 0.59 4.53
C THR A 322 -19.83 0.41 4.55
N LEU A 323 -19.08 1.43 5.01
CA LEU A 323 -17.66 1.33 5.34
C LEU A 323 -17.51 1.26 6.86
N ALA A 324 -16.76 0.28 7.36
CA ALA A 324 -16.46 0.11 8.77
C ALA A 324 -15.02 -0.35 9.01
N TYR A 325 -14.55 -0.14 10.24
CA TYR A 325 -13.16 -0.33 10.65
C TYR A 325 -13.02 -1.51 11.62
N GLN A 326 -12.16 -2.46 11.27
CA GLN A 326 -11.95 -3.74 11.96
C GLN A 326 -10.70 -3.76 12.88
N SER A 327 -10.44 -4.91 13.52
CA SER A 327 -9.21 -5.22 14.27
C SER A 327 -8.79 -4.22 15.38
N ARG A 328 -9.73 -3.50 16.00
CA ARG A 328 -9.45 -2.53 17.08
C ARG A 328 -8.71 -3.17 18.27
N VAL A 329 -7.62 -2.54 18.73
CA VAL A 329 -6.81 -3.11 19.83
C VAL A 329 -6.36 -2.11 20.89
N GLY A 330 -6.45 -2.54 22.16
CA GLY A 330 -6.11 -1.72 23.33
C GLY A 330 -7.19 -0.70 23.72
N PRO A 331 -6.93 0.14 24.75
CA PRO A 331 -7.92 1.05 25.34
C PRO A 331 -8.01 2.43 24.66
N ALA A 332 -7.28 2.66 23.56
CA ALA A 332 -7.34 3.93 22.82
C ALA A 332 -8.69 4.05 22.07
N GLU A 333 -9.07 5.27 21.65
CA GLU A 333 -10.15 5.43 20.68
C GLU A 333 -9.63 5.14 19.27
N TRP A 334 -10.36 4.29 18.53
CA TRP A 334 -10.06 3.92 17.15
C TRP A 334 -11.03 4.61 16.20
N LEU A 335 -10.66 4.68 14.93
CA LEU A 335 -11.51 5.20 13.86
C LEU A 335 -12.84 4.42 13.78
N LYS A 336 -13.94 5.14 13.50
CA LYS A 336 -15.32 4.66 13.53
C LYS A 336 -15.99 4.83 12.16
N PRO A 337 -17.04 4.05 11.84
CA PRO A 337 -17.72 3.08 12.71
C PRO A 337 -16.96 1.75 12.82
N TYR A 338 -17.17 1.00 13.91
CA TYR A 338 -16.51 -0.29 14.13
C TYR A 338 -17.24 -1.42 13.39
N THR A 339 -16.50 -2.37 12.81
CA THR A 339 -17.09 -3.45 12.01
C THR A 339 -18.12 -4.27 12.79
N ASP A 340 -17.81 -4.66 14.03
CA ASP A 340 -18.68 -5.48 14.86
C ASP A 340 -19.97 -4.76 15.28
N ASP A 341 -19.87 -3.46 15.61
CA ASP A 341 -21.03 -2.63 15.92
C ASP A 341 -21.91 -2.36 14.68
N SER A 342 -21.28 -2.17 13.51
CA SER A 342 -21.98 -1.97 12.23
C SER A 342 -22.74 -3.21 11.76
N ILE A 343 -22.15 -4.40 11.86
CA ILE A 343 -22.82 -5.66 11.48
C ILE A 343 -24.08 -5.87 12.34
N ARG A 344 -23.99 -5.66 13.65
CA ARG A 344 -25.14 -5.74 14.58
C ARG A 344 -26.23 -4.74 14.20
N GLU A 345 -25.88 -3.51 13.83
CA GLU A 345 -26.85 -2.48 13.45
C GLU A 345 -27.53 -2.77 12.11
N LEU A 346 -26.80 -3.29 11.11
CA LEU A 346 -27.39 -3.76 9.85
C LEU A 346 -28.37 -4.91 10.08
N GLY A 347 -28.04 -5.84 10.98
CA GLY A 347 -28.94 -6.90 11.43
C GLY A 347 -30.23 -6.36 12.07
N ARG A 348 -30.13 -5.40 13.01
CA ARG A 348 -31.29 -4.71 13.62
C ARG A 348 -32.16 -3.98 12.58
N ARG A 349 -31.54 -3.38 11.56
CA ARG A 349 -32.22 -2.75 10.43
C ARG A 349 -32.88 -3.74 9.46
N GLY A 350 -32.71 -5.04 9.68
CA GLY A 350 -33.36 -6.09 8.90
C GLY A 350 -32.61 -6.49 7.62
N VAL A 351 -31.34 -6.10 7.46
CA VAL A 351 -30.49 -6.59 6.36
C VAL A 351 -30.37 -8.11 6.47
N LYS A 352 -30.56 -8.81 5.35
CA LYS A 352 -30.50 -10.29 5.27
C LYS A 352 -29.38 -10.84 4.38
N SER A 353 -28.78 -9.97 3.57
CA SER A 353 -27.74 -10.32 2.62
C SER A 353 -26.62 -9.31 2.71
N LEU A 354 -25.39 -9.78 2.96
CA LEU A 354 -24.21 -8.94 3.12
C LEU A 354 -23.04 -9.56 2.38
N LEU A 355 -22.37 -8.75 1.55
CA LEU A 355 -21.15 -9.10 0.84
C LEU A 355 -20.00 -8.27 1.41
N ALA A 356 -19.12 -8.93 2.18
CA ALA A 356 -17.96 -8.30 2.78
C ALA A 356 -16.87 -8.03 1.73
N VAL A 357 -16.32 -6.82 1.74
CA VAL A 357 -15.28 -6.36 0.82
C VAL A 357 -14.04 -5.96 1.64
N PRO A 358 -13.02 -6.83 1.77
CA PRO A 358 -11.76 -6.44 2.37
C PRO A 358 -11.05 -5.42 1.47
N ILE A 359 -10.75 -4.23 1.99
CA ILE A 359 -10.31 -3.08 1.17
C ILE A 359 -8.95 -2.48 1.55
N SER A 360 -8.38 -2.86 2.70
CA SER A 360 -7.06 -2.35 3.16
C SER A 360 -5.85 -3.11 2.63
N PHE A 361 -6.04 -4.31 2.07
CA PHE A 361 -4.95 -5.17 1.59
C PHE A 361 -5.33 -5.86 0.29
N VAL A 362 -4.35 -6.07 -0.57
CA VAL A 362 -4.51 -6.71 -1.89
C VAL A 362 -4.21 -8.21 -1.92
N SER A 363 -3.89 -8.81 -0.77
CA SER A 363 -3.50 -10.22 -0.66
C SER A 363 -4.24 -10.89 0.50
N GLU A 364 -4.60 -12.16 0.36
CA GLU A 364 -5.20 -12.92 1.47
C GLU A 364 -4.24 -12.98 2.67
N HIS A 365 -4.77 -12.84 3.88
CA HIS A 365 -4.04 -12.83 5.14
C HIS A 365 -5.00 -13.16 6.29
N ILE A 366 -4.54 -13.08 7.55
CA ILE A 366 -5.35 -13.50 8.71
C ILE A 366 -6.67 -12.73 8.85
N GLU A 367 -6.70 -11.43 8.57
CA GLU A 367 -7.92 -10.64 8.72
C GLU A 367 -8.97 -10.97 7.65
N THR A 368 -8.59 -11.47 6.47
CA THR A 368 -9.55 -11.92 5.45
C THR A 368 -10.03 -13.35 5.69
N LEU A 369 -9.10 -14.25 6.03
CA LEU A 369 -9.36 -15.69 6.10
C LEU A 369 -9.88 -16.16 7.47
N GLU A 370 -9.67 -15.38 8.53
CA GLU A 370 -10.18 -15.69 9.87
C GLU A 370 -11.13 -14.59 10.37
N GLU A 371 -10.70 -13.33 10.48
CA GLU A 371 -11.53 -12.27 11.05
C GLU A 371 -12.82 -12.05 10.22
N ILE A 372 -12.73 -11.94 8.89
CA ILE A 372 -13.90 -11.78 8.02
C ILE A 372 -14.62 -13.12 7.74
N ASP A 373 -13.91 -14.17 7.31
CA ASP A 373 -14.56 -15.44 6.91
C ASP A 373 -15.12 -16.27 8.08
N MET A 374 -14.64 -16.03 9.32
CA MET A 374 -15.06 -16.73 10.53
C MET A 374 -15.72 -15.77 11.55
N GLU A 375 -14.97 -14.89 12.22
CA GLU A 375 -15.50 -14.08 13.34
C GLU A 375 -16.68 -13.18 12.90
N TYR A 376 -16.53 -12.41 11.82
CA TYR A 376 -17.58 -11.51 11.34
C TYR A 376 -18.71 -12.22 10.60
N ARG A 377 -18.45 -13.37 9.98
CA ARG A 377 -19.49 -14.22 9.40
C ARG A 377 -20.41 -14.79 10.49
N GLU A 378 -19.84 -15.31 11.57
CA GLU A 378 -20.60 -15.81 12.73
C GLU A 378 -21.41 -14.67 13.37
N LEU A 379 -20.78 -13.51 13.61
CA LEU A 379 -21.47 -12.32 14.12
C LEU A 379 -22.62 -11.84 13.21
N ALA A 380 -22.46 -11.93 11.88
CA ALA A 380 -23.51 -11.58 10.93
C ALA A 380 -24.69 -12.56 11.01
N GLU A 381 -24.42 -13.86 11.10
CA GLU A 381 -25.46 -14.89 11.27
C GLU A 381 -26.22 -14.73 12.59
N GLU A 382 -25.51 -14.49 13.71
CA GLU A 382 -26.10 -14.13 15.02
C GLU A 382 -26.96 -12.85 14.95
N SER A 383 -26.52 -11.86 14.16
CA SER A 383 -27.24 -10.61 13.93
C SER A 383 -28.44 -10.77 12.99
N GLY A 384 -28.70 -11.98 12.48
CA GLY A 384 -29.83 -12.29 11.60
C GLY A 384 -29.58 -12.01 10.11
N ILE A 385 -28.32 -11.92 9.68
CA ILE A 385 -27.88 -11.75 8.29
C ILE A 385 -27.49 -13.14 7.76
N HIS A 386 -28.42 -13.81 7.08
CA HIS A 386 -28.27 -15.25 6.76
C HIS A 386 -27.61 -15.53 5.40
N ASN A 387 -27.56 -14.56 4.48
CA ASN A 387 -26.82 -14.70 3.22
C ASN A 387 -25.50 -13.93 3.33
N TRP A 388 -24.40 -14.66 3.49
CA TRP A 388 -23.05 -14.09 3.57
C TRP A 388 -22.24 -14.39 2.30
N GLY A 389 -21.42 -13.44 1.90
CA GLY A 389 -20.36 -13.64 0.91
C GLY A 389 -19.17 -12.74 1.25
N ARG A 390 -17.99 -13.07 0.70
CA ARG A 390 -16.78 -12.25 0.78
C ARG A 390 -16.16 -12.09 -0.60
N VAL A 391 -15.74 -10.87 -0.92
CA VAL A 391 -14.92 -10.58 -2.10
C VAL A 391 -13.49 -11.10 -1.84
N PRO A 392 -12.93 -11.95 -2.71
CA PRO A 392 -11.56 -12.41 -2.54
C PRO A 392 -10.59 -11.23 -2.67
N ALA A 393 -9.45 -11.31 -1.99
CA ALA A 393 -8.37 -10.35 -2.20
C ALA A 393 -7.87 -10.44 -3.66
N LEU A 394 -7.29 -9.35 -4.18
CA LEU A 394 -6.84 -9.28 -5.58
C LEU A 394 -5.78 -10.33 -5.90
N ASN A 395 -4.88 -10.66 -4.95
CA ASN A 395 -3.79 -11.60 -5.11
C ASN A 395 -3.02 -11.32 -6.42
N THR A 396 -2.98 -12.28 -7.35
CA THR A 396 -2.33 -12.15 -8.67
C THR A 396 -3.31 -11.82 -9.80
N ASN A 397 -4.45 -11.18 -9.51
CA ASN A 397 -5.43 -10.75 -10.51
C ASN A 397 -4.75 -9.99 -11.67
N THR A 398 -5.00 -10.44 -12.90
CA THR A 398 -4.27 -9.97 -14.08
C THR A 398 -4.52 -8.50 -14.40
N ALA A 399 -5.72 -7.96 -14.14
CA ALA A 399 -5.99 -6.54 -14.36
C ALA A 399 -5.23 -5.68 -13.35
N PHE A 400 -5.23 -6.10 -12.08
CA PHE A 400 -4.48 -5.45 -10.99
C PHE A 400 -2.96 -5.48 -11.22
N ILE A 401 -2.38 -6.64 -11.55
CA ILE A 401 -0.93 -6.75 -11.82
C ILE A 401 -0.51 -5.89 -13.02
N ASN A 402 -1.34 -5.79 -14.07
CA ASN A 402 -1.05 -4.90 -15.19
C ASN A 402 -1.10 -3.43 -14.79
N ASP A 403 -2.02 -3.03 -13.92
CA ASP A 403 -2.11 -1.65 -13.42
C ASP A 403 -0.95 -1.27 -12.49
N LEU A 404 -0.44 -2.21 -11.68
CA LEU A 404 0.82 -2.02 -10.95
C LEU A 404 2.01 -1.88 -11.90
N ALA A 405 2.06 -2.65 -12.99
CA ALA A 405 3.10 -2.51 -14.00
C ALA A 405 3.02 -1.14 -14.70
N ASP A 406 1.82 -0.65 -15.01
CA ASP A 406 1.62 0.70 -15.55
C ASP A 406 2.03 1.78 -14.54
N ALA A 407 1.69 1.65 -13.25
CA ALA A 407 2.15 2.55 -12.19
C ALA A 407 3.68 2.64 -12.10
N VAL A 408 4.37 1.52 -12.19
CA VAL A 408 5.85 1.46 -12.22
C VAL A 408 6.40 2.14 -13.47
N LEU A 409 5.81 1.91 -14.65
CA LEU A 409 6.23 2.56 -15.91
C LEU A 409 6.01 4.07 -15.90
N GLU A 410 4.89 4.53 -15.34
CA GLU A 410 4.57 5.94 -15.13
C GLU A 410 5.55 6.62 -14.15
N ALA A 411 5.96 5.92 -13.07
CA ALA A 411 6.90 6.44 -12.09
C ALA A 411 8.36 6.44 -12.58
N LEU A 412 8.76 5.50 -13.45
CA LEU A 412 10.15 5.30 -13.87
C LEU A 412 10.87 6.56 -14.40
N PRO A 413 10.26 7.43 -15.24
CA PRO A 413 10.86 8.68 -15.69
C PRO A 413 11.31 9.63 -14.58
N TYR A 414 10.70 9.53 -13.39
CA TYR A 414 10.95 10.43 -12.26
C TYR A 414 12.04 9.93 -11.31
N VAL A 415 12.59 8.74 -11.55
CA VAL A 415 13.66 8.14 -10.74
C VAL A 415 14.94 9.00 -10.79
N GLY A 416 15.21 9.71 -9.70
CA GLY A 416 16.32 10.66 -9.59
C GLY A 416 16.05 12.06 -10.13
N CYS A 417 14.81 12.40 -10.47
CA CYS A 417 14.39 13.78 -10.74
C CYS A 417 13.87 14.43 -9.45
N LEU A 418 14.25 15.69 -9.21
CA LEU A 418 13.55 16.53 -8.24
C LEU A 418 12.10 16.72 -8.72
N ALA A 419 11.13 16.38 -7.89
CA ALA A 419 9.72 16.37 -8.27
C ALA A 419 9.24 17.79 -8.65
N GLY A 420 9.00 18.00 -9.93
CA GLY A 420 8.25 19.15 -10.45
C GLY A 420 6.74 18.89 -10.39
N PRO A 421 5.90 19.92 -10.51
CA PRO A 421 4.45 19.73 -10.66
C PRO A 421 4.18 18.93 -11.93
N THR A 422 3.41 17.85 -11.81
CA THR A 422 3.22 16.85 -12.88
C THR A 422 1.76 16.45 -12.99
N ASP A 423 1.28 16.20 -14.22
CA ASP A 423 -0.05 15.65 -14.52
C ASP A 423 -0.16 14.14 -14.16
N SER A 424 0.64 13.66 -13.20
CA SER A 424 0.63 12.27 -12.73
C SER A 424 -0.54 12.05 -11.78
N LEU A 425 -1.30 10.97 -12.00
CA LEU A 425 -2.40 10.57 -11.10
C LEU A 425 -1.90 9.98 -9.76
N VAL A 426 -0.59 9.77 -9.62
CA VAL A 426 0.10 9.29 -8.42
C VAL A 426 0.97 10.42 -7.86
N PRO A 427 1.00 10.68 -6.53
CA PRO A 427 1.91 11.66 -5.94
C PRO A 427 3.35 11.13 -6.00
N LEU A 428 4.13 11.60 -6.97
CA LEU A 428 5.52 11.14 -7.15
C LEU A 428 6.50 12.05 -6.41
N GLY A 429 7.41 11.44 -5.67
CA GLY A 429 8.36 12.17 -4.84
C GLY A 429 9.66 11.42 -4.58
N ASP A 430 10.68 12.18 -4.21
CA ASP A 430 11.82 11.69 -3.44
C ASP A 430 11.37 11.30 -2.03
N LEU A 431 11.98 10.27 -1.45
CA LEU A 431 11.57 9.67 -0.18
C LEU A 431 11.57 10.69 0.97
N GLU A 432 12.61 11.52 1.03
CA GLU A 432 12.75 12.55 2.07
C GLU A 432 11.75 13.69 1.87
N MET A 433 11.49 14.13 0.63
CA MET A 433 10.45 15.13 0.33
C MET A 433 9.04 14.64 0.71
N LEU A 434 8.74 13.38 0.42
CA LEU A 434 7.44 12.78 0.71
C LEU A 434 7.19 12.69 2.22
N LEU A 435 8.17 12.17 2.97
CA LEU A 435 8.10 12.12 4.44
C LEU A 435 8.03 13.53 5.04
N GLN A 436 8.77 14.51 4.50
CA GLN A 436 8.70 15.91 4.93
C GLN A 436 7.35 16.58 4.64
N ALA A 437 6.62 16.18 3.59
CA ALA A 437 5.28 16.70 3.32
C ALA A 437 4.31 16.29 4.45
N TYR A 438 4.23 14.99 4.74
CA TYR A 438 3.41 14.46 5.84
C TYR A 438 3.86 14.98 7.23
N ASP A 439 5.17 15.06 7.50
CA ASP A 439 5.68 15.65 8.75
C ASP A 439 5.48 17.19 8.83
N ARG A 440 5.22 17.87 7.72
CA ARG A 440 4.91 19.31 7.71
C ARG A 440 3.45 19.58 8.02
N GLU A 441 2.53 18.74 7.55
CA GLU A 441 1.12 18.77 7.94
C GLU A 441 0.98 18.54 9.45
N ARG A 442 1.73 17.57 9.98
CA ARG A 442 1.90 17.34 11.43
C ARG A 442 2.44 18.56 12.21
N ARG A 443 3.22 19.45 11.59
CA ARG A 443 3.70 20.72 12.22
C ARG A 443 2.73 21.90 12.03
N ALA A 444 1.76 21.78 11.13
CA ALA A 444 0.72 22.79 10.91
C ALA A 444 -0.46 22.63 11.88
N LEU A 445 -0.67 21.42 12.40
CA LEU A 445 -1.51 21.21 13.58
C LEU A 445 -0.92 21.98 14.78
N PRO A 446 -1.75 22.68 15.58
CA PRO A 446 -1.25 23.35 16.78
C PRO A 446 -0.62 22.32 17.71
N SER A 447 0.51 22.69 18.36
CA SER A 447 1.11 21.86 19.41
C SER A 447 0.02 21.34 20.34
N PRO A 448 0.02 20.05 20.72
CA PRO A 448 -1.01 19.47 21.57
C PRO A 448 -1.13 20.36 22.80
N VAL A 449 -2.32 20.92 23.00
CA VAL A 449 -2.55 22.02 23.93
C VAL A 449 -2.11 21.56 25.32
N VAL A 450 -0.98 22.07 25.81
CA VAL A 450 -0.41 21.75 27.12
C VAL A 450 -1.18 22.52 28.20
N MET A 451 -2.49 22.28 28.24
CA MET A 451 -3.37 22.73 29.30
C MET A 451 -3.40 21.64 30.37
N TRP A 452 -2.43 21.73 31.28
CA TRP A 452 -2.54 21.11 32.59
C TRP A 452 -3.62 21.87 33.37
N GLU A 453 -4.89 21.57 33.10
CA GLU A 453 -6.00 22.04 33.92
C GLU A 453 -6.26 21.06 35.06
N TRP A 454 -6.04 21.52 36.30
CA TRP A 454 -6.49 20.83 37.50
C TRP A 454 -8.02 20.93 37.58
N GLY A 455 -8.73 19.81 37.40
CA GLY A 455 -10.19 19.79 37.47
C GLY A 455 -10.81 18.41 37.20
N TRP A 456 -12.14 18.34 37.34
CA TRP A 456 -12.94 17.15 37.08
C TRP A 456 -13.43 17.15 35.62
N THR A 457 -12.52 16.91 34.68
CA THR A 457 -12.83 16.80 33.24
C THR A 457 -12.51 15.39 32.73
N LYS A 458 -13.12 14.96 31.62
CA LYS A 458 -12.85 13.64 31.02
C LYS A 458 -11.37 13.43 30.68
N SER A 459 -10.66 14.49 30.29
CA SER A 459 -9.22 14.44 30.03
C SER A 459 -8.42 14.17 31.32
N ALA A 460 -8.84 14.76 32.44
CA ALA A 460 -8.27 14.48 33.76
C ALA A 460 -8.60 13.06 34.23
N GLU A 461 -9.80 12.53 33.96
CA GLU A 461 -10.12 11.11 34.25
C GLU A 461 -9.21 10.14 33.48
N THR A 462 -8.94 10.38 32.19
CA THR A 462 -7.99 9.55 31.43
C THR A 462 -6.55 9.65 31.94
N TRP A 463 -6.11 10.83 32.41
CA TRP A 463 -4.78 10.98 33.01
C TRP A 463 -4.70 10.35 34.40
N ASN A 464 -5.72 10.51 35.24
CA ASN A 464 -5.83 9.85 36.54
C ASN A 464 -5.87 8.32 36.37
N GLY A 465 -6.58 7.80 35.37
CA GLY A 465 -6.57 6.39 35.00
C GLY A 465 -5.20 5.88 34.53
N ARG A 466 -4.46 6.68 33.75
CA ARG A 466 -3.08 6.36 33.34
C ARG A 466 -2.10 6.40 34.51
N ILE A 467 -2.22 7.37 35.41
CA ILE A 467 -1.40 7.48 36.63
C ILE A 467 -1.73 6.33 37.59
N ALA A 468 -3.00 5.97 37.76
CA ALA A 468 -3.42 4.82 38.55
C ALA A 468 -2.90 3.49 37.95
N MET A 469 -2.96 3.32 36.62
CA MET A 469 -2.32 2.19 35.93
C MET A 469 -0.81 2.14 36.16
N LEU A 470 -0.09 3.27 36.05
CA LEU A 470 1.34 3.34 36.32
C LEU A 470 1.67 3.05 37.79
N ALA A 471 0.84 3.50 38.73
CA ALA A 471 0.97 3.16 40.15
C ALA A 471 0.74 1.68 40.42
N ILE A 472 -0.30 1.07 39.83
CA ILE A 472 -0.58 -0.37 39.92
C ILE A 472 0.57 -1.18 39.31
N ILE A 473 1.07 -0.79 38.14
CA ILE A 473 2.23 -1.44 37.50
C ILE A 473 3.48 -1.30 38.37
N ALA A 474 3.75 -0.12 38.94
CA ALA A 474 4.88 0.08 39.86
C ALA A 474 4.75 -0.77 41.13
N ILE A 475 3.55 -0.88 41.71
CA ILE A 475 3.27 -1.75 42.86
C ILE A 475 3.48 -3.22 42.50
N LEU A 476 2.96 -3.70 41.37
CA LEU A 476 3.15 -5.09 40.92
C LEU A 476 4.62 -5.41 40.62
N VAL A 477 5.39 -4.46 40.08
CA VAL A 477 6.84 -4.59 39.89
C VAL A 477 7.59 -4.61 41.22
N LEU A 478 7.16 -3.81 42.21
CA LEU A 478 7.70 -3.83 43.57
C LEU A 478 7.36 -5.13 44.31
N GLU A 479 6.14 -5.65 44.20
CA GLU A 479 5.75 -6.96 44.77
C GLU A 479 6.57 -8.09 44.13
N ALA A 480 6.70 -8.10 42.81
CA ALA A 480 7.45 -9.12 42.07
C ALA A 480 8.97 -9.09 42.33
N SER A 481 9.54 -7.93 42.67
CA SER A 481 10.99 -7.77 42.95
C SER A 481 11.35 -7.90 44.43
N SER A 482 10.43 -7.60 45.35
CA SER A 482 10.65 -7.69 46.80
C SER A 482 10.13 -9.00 47.43
N GLY A 483 9.22 -9.71 46.76
CA GLY A 483 8.62 -10.95 47.28
C GLY A 483 7.59 -10.74 48.40
N GLN A 484 7.26 -9.49 48.76
CA GLN A 484 6.19 -9.17 49.73
C GLN A 484 4.97 -8.61 49.00
N SER A 485 3.76 -9.04 49.39
CA SER A 485 2.54 -8.48 48.82
C SER A 485 2.09 -7.23 49.59
N ILE A 486 2.22 -6.09 48.93
CA ILE A 486 1.81 -4.76 49.38
C ILE A 486 0.28 -4.63 49.25
N LEU A 487 -0.32 -5.18 48.19
CA LEU A 487 -1.76 -5.14 47.95
C LEU A 487 -2.56 -5.95 48.98
N LYS A 488 -2.07 -7.13 49.41
CA LYS A 488 -2.72 -7.87 50.50
C LYS A 488 -2.70 -7.09 51.81
N ASN A 489 -1.61 -6.40 52.13
CA ASN A 489 -1.51 -5.61 53.36
C ASN A 489 -2.39 -4.35 53.34
N LEU A 490 -2.65 -3.74 52.17
CA LEU A 490 -3.60 -2.62 52.06
C LEU A 490 -5.08 -3.04 52.06
N ILE A 491 -5.40 -4.24 51.57
CA ILE A 491 -6.81 -4.70 51.43
C ILE A 491 -7.31 -5.38 52.73
N TRP A 492 -6.41 -5.78 53.64
CA TRP A 492 -6.72 -6.47 54.90
C TRP A 492 -6.31 -5.69 56.16
N ALA A 493 -5.99 -4.40 56.02
CA ALA A 493 -5.86 -3.48 57.14
C ALA A 493 -7.20 -2.79 57.38
N GLU A 494 -8.00 -3.33 58.31
CA GLU A 494 -9.10 -2.59 58.97
C GLU A 494 -8.57 -1.56 59.97
#